data_AF-A0A382GQP0-F1
#
_entry.id   AF-A0A382GQP0-F1
#
_cell.length_a   1.000
_cell.length_b   1.000
_cell.length_c   1.000
_cell.angle_alpha   90.00
_cell.angle_beta   90.00
_cell.angle_gamma   90.00
#
_symmetry.space_group_name_H-M   'P 1'
#
loop_
_entity.id
_entity.type
_entity.pdbx_description
1 polymer ?
#
loop_
_entity_poly.entity_id
_entity_poly.type
_entity_poly.pdbx_seq_one_letter_code
_entity_poly.pdbx_strand_id
1 'polypeptide(L)'
;MVDFLAHSNTKLEFENDATVFVGDNGAGKSSIIDAITFSLFGEHTRKNNKGLIRRGANQGFAKIEFSANGKNYQAIRKIDSKGTLTAQFAEDVNGKLIPIAEGERKQFGESMTKHVEETLGMDFEKLKIASIVQQG
;
A
#
# COMPACT_ATOMS: atom_id res chain seq x y z
N MET A 1 -0.22 -8.89 -1.10
CA MET A 1 -0.51 -8.70 0.34
C MET A 1 -0.56 -10.05 1.05
N VAL A 2 -0.14 -10.09 2.31
CA VAL A 2 -0.15 -11.31 3.15
C VAL A 2 -0.66 -10.93 4.54
N ASP A 3 -1.53 -11.77 5.09
CA ASP A 3 -2.21 -11.58 6.37
C ASP A 3 -2.77 -10.16 6.58
N PHE A 4 -3.41 -9.66 5.53
CA PHE A 4 -3.96 -8.30 5.45
C PHE A 4 -5.48 -8.36 5.26
N LEU A 5 -6.23 -7.91 6.25
CA LEU A 5 -7.71 -7.95 6.28
C LEU A 5 -8.24 -9.36 5.95
N ALA A 6 -9.03 -9.50 4.88
CA ALA A 6 -9.60 -10.78 4.45
C ALA A 6 -8.61 -11.68 3.69
N HIS A 7 -7.39 -11.20 3.40
CA HIS A 7 -6.42 -11.88 2.54
C HIS A 7 -5.31 -12.54 3.37
N SER A 8 -5.20 -13.87 3.34
CA SER A 8 -4.09 -14.60 3.97
C SER A 8 -2.85 -14.53 3.10
N ASN A 9 -3.00 -14.74 1.79
CA ASN A 9 -1.96 -14.53 0.80
C ASN A 9 -2.64 -14.22 -0.54
N THR A 10 -2.41 -13.03 -1.08
CA THR A 10 -2.99 -12.60 -2.35
C THR A 10 -1.96 -11.81 -3.14
N LYS A 11 -1.64 -12.30 -4.34
CA LYS A 11 -0.87 -11.60 -5.37
C LYS A 11 -1.82 -11.29 -6.51
N LEU A 12 -1.83 -10.05 -6.97
CA LEU A 12 -2.60 -9.59 -8.12
C LEU A 12 -1.62 -8.91 -9.08
N GLU A 13 -1.83 -9.14 -10.37
CA GLU A 13 -1.15 -8.45 -11.45
C GLU A 13 -2.21 -7.64 -12.17
N PHE A 14 -1.93 -6.35 -12.40
CA PHE A 14 -2.83 -5.44 -13.08
C PHE A 14 -2.30 -5.23 -14.49
N GLU A 15 -3.18 -5.41 -15.47
CA GLU A 15 -2.92 -5.07 -16.86
C GLU A 15 -3.37 -3.62 -17.12
N ASN A 16 -3.03 -3.06 -18.27
CA ASN A 16 -3.42 -1.69 -18.65
C ASN A 16 -4.91 -1.55 -19.04
N ASP A 17 -5.73 -2.53 -18.65
CA ASP A 17 -7.15 -2.64 -18.98
C ASP A 17 -8.04 -2.55 -17.72
N ALA A 18 -9.34 -2.51 -17.94
CA ALA A 18 -10.31 -2.46 -16.85
C ALA A 18 -10.28 -3.76 -16.02
N THR A 19 -10.03 -3.63 -14.72
CA THR A 19 -10.10 -4.74 -13.75
C THR A 19 -11.37 -4.63 -12.92
N VAL A 20 -12.13 -5.73 -12.81
CA VAL A 20 -13.37 -5.79 -12.02
C VAL A 20 -13.25 -6.85 -10.92
N PHE A 21 -13.48 -6.46 -9.67
CA PHE A 21 -13.55 -7.38 -8.53
C PHE A 21 -15.01 -7.69 -8.18
N VAL A 22 -15.41 -8.96 -8.29
CA VAL A 22 -16.79 -9.42 -7.99
C VAL A 22 -16.76 -10.41 -6.83
N GLY A 23 -17.76 -10.35 -5.96
CA GLY A 23 -17.92 -11.24 -4.81
C GLY A 23 -18.84 -10.66 -3.74
N ASP A 24 -19.07 -11.42 -2.67
CA ASP A 24 -19.98 -11.01 -1.59
C ASP A 24 -19.44 -9.86 -0.73
N ASN A 25 -20.33 -9.26 0.07
CA ASN A 25 -19.94 -8.30 1.09
C ASN A 25 -19.01 -8.98 2.12
N GLY A 26 -17.90 -8.33 2.43
CA GLY A 26 -16.87 -8.90 3.31
C GLY A 26 -15.86 -9.83 2.61
N ALA A 27 -16.01 -10.13 1.32
CA ALA A 27 -15.08 -10.99 0.57
C ALA A 27 -13.66 -10.42 0.39
N GLY A 28 -13.42 -9.15 0.76
CA GLY A 28 -12.10 -8.50 0.67
C GLY A 28 -11.92 -7.55 -0.52
N LYS A 29 -12.97 -7.31 -1.33
CA LYS A 29 -12.88 -6.41 -2.50
C LYS A 29 -12.29 -5.03 -2.15
N SER A 30 -12.85 -4.34 -1.16
CA SER A 30 -12.32 -3.04 -0.69
C SER A 30 -10.96 -3.16 0.02
N SER A 31 -10.61 -4.33 0.54
CA SER A 31 -9.30 -4.58 1.16
C SER A 31 -8.15 -4.52 0.15
N ILE A 32 -8.41 -4.75 -1.13
CA ILE A 32 -7.42 -4.56 -2.20
C ILE A 32 -7.06 -3.07 -2.32
N ILE A 33 -8.06 -2.20 -2.31
CA ILE A 33 -7.85 -0.74 -2.34
C ILE A 33 -7.11 -0.28 -1.08
N ASP A 34 -7.52 -0.78 0.10
CA ASP A 34 -6.81 -0.51 1.36
C ASP A 34 -5.34 -0.95 1.30
N ALA A 35 -5.03 -2.09 0.67
CA ALA A 35 -3.66 -2.57 0.53
C ALA A 35 -2.82 -1.67 -0.38
N ILE A 36 -3.40 -1.18 -1.49
CA ILE A 36 -2.75 -0.23 -2.40
C ILE A 36 -2.43 1.06 -1.65
N THR A 37 -3.43 1.72 -1.06
CA THR A 37 -3.22 3.00 -0.38
C THR A 37 -2.30 2.85 0.83
N PHE A 38 -2.43 1.75 1.58
CA PHE A 38 -1.58 1.48 2.73
C PHE A 38 -0.13 1.31 2.27
N SER A 39 0.14 0.50 1.25
CA SER A 39 1.51 0.30 0.76
C SER A 39 2.18 1.60 0.31
N LEU A 40 1.45 2.49 -0.37
CA LEU A 40 1.98 3.76 -0.86
C LEU A 40 2.16 4.78 0.29
N PHE A 41 1.09 5.08 1.02
CA PHE A 41 1.04 6.26 1.90
C PHE A 41 1.07 5.94 3.38
N GLY A 42 0.88 4.67 3.75
CA GLY A 42 0.66 4.28 5.14
C GLY A 42 -0.75 4.63 5.63
N GLU A 43 -1.61 5.07 4.71
CA GLU A 43 -2.98 5.50 4.94
C GLU A 43 -3.97 4.57 4.23
N HIS A 44 -5.19 4.50 4.74
CA HIS A 44 -6.20 3.58 4.25
C HIS A 44 -7.60 4.06 4.59
N THR A 45 -8.61 3.41 4.02
CA THR A 45 -10.01 3.87 4.12
C THR A 45 -10.71 3.45 5.43
N ARG A 46 -9.96 2.93 6.41
CA ARG A 46 -10.47 2.37 7.67
C ARG A 46 -10.12 3.28 8.85
N LYS A 47 -10.80 3.10 9.99
CA LYS A 47 -10.63 3.94 11.18
C LYS A 47 -9.26 3.86 11.85
N ASN A 48 -8.58 2.70 11.81
CA ASN A 48 -7.27 2.53 12.45
C ASN A 48 -6.43 1.42 11.80
N ASN A 49 -5.12 1.46 12.03
CA ASN A 49 -4.15 0.54 11.44
C ASN A 49 -4.21 -0.88 12.06
N LYS A 50 -4.55 -1.01 13.36
CA LYS A 50 -4.63 -2.33 14.03
C LYS A 50 -5.64 -3.25 13.35
N GLY A 51 -6.70 -2.68 12.77
CA GLY A 51 -7.70 -3.43 12.02
C GLY A 51 -7.21 -4.00 10.69
N LEU A 52 -5.99 -3.68 10.22
CA LEU A 52 -5.45 -4.17 8.96
C LEU A 52 -4.88 -5.59 9.03
N ILE A 53 -4.51 -6.07 10.23
CA ILE A 53 -3.97 -7.42 10.39
C ILE A 53 -5.12 -8.43 10.30
N ARG A 54 -4.93 -9.47 9.49
CA ARG A 54 -5.90 -10.58 9.39
C ARG A 54 -6.15 -11.19 10.76
N ARG A 55 -7.41 -11.47 11.09
CA ARG A 55 -7.79 -12.12 12.36
C ARG A 55 -7.02 -13.44 12.54
N GLY A 56 -6.34 -13.58 13.67
CA GLY A 56 -5.52 -14.75 14.00
C GLY A 56 -4.06 -14.66 13.57
N ALA A 57 -3.67 -13.63 12.80
CA ALA A 57 -2.28 -13.35 12.47
C ALA A 57 -1.66 -12.35 13.47
N ASN A 58 -0.34 -12.40 13.60
CA ASN A 58 0.44 -11.47 14.45
C ASN A 58 1.10 -10.34 13.67
N GLN A 59 1.08 -10.41 12.35
CA GLN A 59 1.65 -9.42 11.45
C GLN A 59 0.95 -9.52 10.09
N GLY A 60 1.07 -8.46 9.28
CA GLY A 60 0.61 -8.45 7.90
C GLY A 60 1.36 -7.41 7.09
N PHE A 61 1.33 -7.52 5.76
CA PHE A 61 1.93 -6.52 4.89
C PHE A 61 1.16 -6.31 3.58
N ALA A 62 1.29 -5.10 3.05
CA ALA A 62 0.92 -4.76 1.69
C ALA A 62 2.17 -4.34 0.92
N LYS A 63 2.22 -4.73 -0.35
CA LYS A 63 3.31 -4.46 -1.28
C LYS A 63 2.70 -4.12 -2.62
N ILE A 64 3.18 -3.05 -3.25
CA ILE A 64 2.83 -2.67 -4.60
C ILE A 64 4.10 -2.45 -5.41
N GLU A 65 4.06 -2.91 -6.65
CA GLU A 65 5.04 -2.61 -7.69
C GLU A 65 4.32 -1.77 -8.74
N PHE A 66 4.91 -0.65 -9.14
CA PHE A 66 4.27 0.29 -10.06
C PHE A 66 5.30 1.05 -10.88
N SER A 67 4.86 1.59 -12.01
CA SER A 67 5.67 2.45 -12.86
C SER A 67 5.22 3.91 -12.72
N ALA A 68 6.17 4.83 -12.62
CA ALA A 68 5.94 6.27 -12.60
C ALA A 68 7.13 6.99 -13.25
N ASN A 69 6.88 8.06 -14.01
CA ASN A 69 7.94 8.87 -14.64
C ASN A 69 8.98 8.04 -15.44
N GLY A 70 8.54 6.97 -16.10
CA GLY A 70 9.42 6.09 -16.90
C GLY A 70 10.30 5.13 -16.09
N LYS A 71 10.09 5.01 -14.77
CA LYS A 71 10.84 4.14 -13.86
C LYS A 71 9.90 3.18 -13.14
N ASN A 72 10.47 2.08 -12.62
CA ASN A 72 9.75 1.07 -11.84
C ASN A 72 10.11 1.18 -10.37
N TYR A 73 9.10 1.02 -9.51
CA TYR A 73 9.25 1.18 -8.07
C TYR A 73 8.55 0.08 -7.32
N GLN A 74 9.00 -0.15 -6.08
CA GLN A 74 8.35 -0.98 -5.10
C GLN A 74 8.11 -0.19 -3.81
N ALA A 75 6.88 -0.23 -3.32
CA ALA A 75 6.51 0.27 -2.00
C ALA A 75 5.99 -0.90 -1.14
N ILE A 76 6.59 -1.10 0.04
CA ILE A 76 6.18 -2.14 0.99
C ILE A 76 5.97 -1.56 2.37
N ARG A 77 4.87 -1.95 3.01
CA ARG A 77 4.59 -1.65 4.41
C ARG A 77 4.12 -2.86 5.17
N LYS A 78 4.68 -3.03 6.36
CA LYS A 78 4.36 -4.11 7.29
C LYS A 78 3.90 -3.52 8.62
N ILE A 79 2.93 -4.20 9.22
CA ILE A 79 2.42 -3.91 10.56
C ILE A 79 2.43 -5.19 11.39
N ASP A 80 2.75 -5.09 12.67
CA ASP A 80 2.59 -6.18 13.64
C ASP A 80 1.53 -5.88 14.71
N SER A 81 1.18 -6.90 15.49
CA SER A 81 0.16 -6.82 16.54
C SER A 81 0.55 -5.87 17.68
N LYS A 82 1.83 -5.51 17.80
CA LYS A 82 2.34 -4.50 18.75
C LYS A 82 2.18 -3.08 18.21
N GLY A 83 1.80 -2.93 16.94
CA GLY A 83 1.67 -1.64 16.25
C GLY A 83 2.99 -1.14 15.66
N THR A 84 4.04 -1.96 15.63
CA THR A 84 5.28 -1.61 14.96
C THR A 84 5.04 -1.56 13.46
N LEU A 85 5.43 -0.44 12.86
CA LEU A 85 5.33 -0.19 11.42
C LEU A 85 6.73 -0.19 10.82
N THR A 86 6.92 -0.97 9.75
CA THR A 86 8.11 -0.87 8.90
C THR A 86 7.68 -0.57 7.48
N ALA A 87 8.50 0.20 6.79
CA ALA A 87 8.16 0.77 5.49
C ALA A 87 9.45 0.85 4.65
N GLN A 88 9.37 0.53 3.36
CA GLN A 88 10.50 0.70 2.43
C GLN A 88 9.97 1.10 1.06
N PHE A 89 10.64 2.06 0.45
CA PHE A 89 10.45 2.48 -0.93
C PHE A 89 11.75 2.29 -1.70
N ALA A 90 11.69 1.67 -2.87
CA ALA A 90 12.84 1.33 -3.69
C ALA A 90 12.55 1.52 -5.18
N GLU A 91 13.58 1.87 -5.95
CA GLU A 91 13.57 1.81 -7.42
C GLU A 91 14.02 0.42 -7.88
N ASP A 92 13.35 -0.16 -8.87
CA ASP A 92 13.85 -1.35 -9.56
C ASP A 92 14.74 -0.93 -10.73
N VAL A 93 16.04 -1.19 -10.59
CA VAL A 93 17.04 -0.96 -11.63
C VAL A 93 17.55 -2.31 -12.12
N ASN A 94 17.02 -2.76 -13.27
CA ASN A 94 17.40 -4.02 -13.94
C ASN A 94 17.20 -5.27 -13.06
N GLY A 95 16.07 -5.36 -12.36
CA GLY A 95 15.73 -6.48 -11.46
C GLY A 95 16.36 -6.37 -10.07
N LYS A 96 17.04 -5.25 -9.78
CA LYS A 96 17.63 -4.98 -8.46
C LYS A 96 16.91 -3.81 -7.80
N LEU A 97 16.36 -4.06 -6.62
CA LEU A 97 15.76 -3.03 -5.78
C LEU A 97 16.84 -2.19 -5.10
N ILE A 98 16.90 -0.91 -5.43
CA ILE A 98 17.75 0.10 -4.80
C ILE A 98 16.89 0.91 -3.82
N PRO A 99 17.10 0.80 -2.50
CA PRO A 99 16.33 1.56 -1.52
C PRO A 99 16.48 3.06 -1.73
N ILE A 100 15.35 3.76 -1.77
CA ILE A 100 15.26 5.23 -1.77
C ILE A 100 15.02 5.72 -0.35
N ALA A 101 14.13 5.06 0.39
CA ALA A 101 13.74 5.46 1.73
C ALA A 101 13.25 4.29 2.59
N GLU A 102 13.46 4.39 3.90
CA GLU A 102 13.02 3.41 4.89
C GLU A 102 12.40 4.06 6.12
N GLY A 103 11.24 3.53 6.53
CA GLY A 103 10.49 3.98 7.69
C GLY A 103 9.77 5.33 7.54
N GLU A 104 9.15 5.76 8.63
CA GLU A 104 8.32 6.97 8.71
C GLU A 104 8.91 8.00 9.69
N ARG A 105 10.16 8.42 9.48
CA ARG A 105 10.88 9.34 10.38
C ARG A 105 10.48 10.81 10.18
N LYS A 106 9.20 11.11 10.40
CA LYS A 106 8.60 12.44 10.22
C LYS A 106 9.34 13.58 10.96
N GLN A 107 10.03 13.28 12.05
CA GLN A 107 10.79 14.26 12.85
C GLN A 107 11.99 14.89 12.11
N PHE A 108 12.49 14.25 11.05
CA PHE A 108 13.61 14.75 10.26
C PHE A 108 13.19 15.24 8.85
N GLY A 109 11.89 15.33 8.58
CA GLY A 109 11.38 15.75 7.27
C GLY A 109 11.62 14.74 6.14
N GLU A 110 12.13 13.54 6.46
CA GLU A 110 12.36 12.41 5.57
C GLU A 110 11.44 11.26 5.97
N SER A 111 10.61 10.81 5.04
CA SER A 111 9.80 9.61 5.23
C SER A 111 9.58 8.89 3.91
N MET A 112 9.33 7.59 3.99
CA MET A 112 8.94 6.80 2.82
C MET A 112 7.72 7.45 2.12
N THR A 113 6.69 7.85 2.88
CA THR A 113 5.51 8.54 2.31
C THR A 113 5.92 9.75 1.48
N LYS A 114 6.77 10.65 1.99
CA LYS A 114 7.18 11.86 1.25
C LYS A 114 7.83 11.53 -0.10
N HIS A 115 8.72 10.53 -0.15
CA HIS A 115 9.35 10.11 -1.40
C HIS A 115 8.37 9.48 -2.38
N VAL A 116 7.37 8.72 -1.88
CA VAL A 116 6.28 8.20 -2.71
C VAL A 116 5.44 9.33 -3.29
N GLU A 117 5.08 10.33 -2.47
CA GLU A 117 4.29 11.49 -2.90
C GLU A 117 5.02 12.33 -3.96
N GLU A 118 6.32 12.58 -3.77
CA GLU A 118 7.17 13.26 -4.74
C GLU A 118 7.28 12.47 -6.05
N THR A 119 7.37 11.15 -5.98
CA THR A 119 7.47 10.28 -7.17
C THR A 119 6.15 10.26 -7.95
N LEU A 120 5.02 10.16 -7.26
CA LEU A 120 3.70 10.10 -7.90
C LEU A 120 3.14 11.49 -8.27
N GLY A 121 3.68 12.57 -7.69
CA GLY A 121 3.12 13.91 -7.80
C GLY A 121 1.77 14.08 -7.10
N MET A 122 1.41 13.16 -6.20
CA MET A 122 0.14 13.16 -5.48
C MET A 122 0.29 12.61 -4.05
N ASP A 123 -0.47 13.20 -3.14
CA ASP A 123 -0.65 12.73 -1.77
C ASP A 123 -1.88 11.80 -1.66
N PHE A 124 -2.06 11.19 -0.49
CA PHE A 124 -3.19 10.30 -0.23
C PHE A 124 -4.55 10.96 -0.48
N GLU A 125 -4.74 12.20 -0.04
CA GLU A 125 -6.01 12.90 -0.18
C GLU A 125 -6.33 13.21 -1.65
N LYS A 126 -5.33 13.62 -2.44
CA LYS A 126 -5.48 13.78 -3.89
C LYS A 126 -5.84 12.47 -4.58
N LEU A 127 -5.16 11.37 -4.26
CA LEU A 127 -5.47 10.07 -4.84
C LEU A 127 -6.87 9.59 -4.46
N LYS A 128 -7.27 9.81 -3.20
CA LYS A 128 -8.60 9.47 -2.72
C LYS A 128 -9.70 10.22 -3.48
N ILE A 129 -9.53 11.52 -3.72
CA ILE A 129 -10.52 12.33 -4.45
C ILE A 129 -10.50 12.06 -5.95
N ALA A 130 -9.32 11.99 -6.56
CA ALA A 130 -9.15 11.92 -8.01
C ALA A 130 -9.34 10.52 -8.58
N SER A 131 -9.15 9.47 -7.77
CA SER A 131 -9.02 8.09 -8.27
C SER A 131 -9.81 7.05 -7.49
N ILE A 132 -10.28 7.35 -6.27
CA ILE A 132 -11.07 6.41 -5.46
C ILE A 132 -12.50 6.93 -5.31
N VAL A 133 -13.42 6.37 -6.08
CA VAL A 133 -14.85 6.61 -5.87
C VAL A 133 -15.37 5.57 -4.86
N GLN A 134 -15.65 6.02 -3.64
CA GLN A 134 -16.24 5.16 -2.61
C GLN A 134 -17.76 5.10 -2.79
N GLN A 135 -18.34 3.93 -2.49
CA GLN A 135 -19.78 3.81 -2.39
C GLN A 135 -20.28 4.64 -1.20
N GLY A 136 -21.27 5.51 -1.43
CA GLY A 136 -21.93 6.32 -0.40
C GLY A 136 -22.83 5.52 0.53
#